data_AF-A0A2S6H5D3-F1
#
_entry.id   AF-A0A2S6H5D3-F1
#
_cell.length_a   1.000
_cell.length_b   1.000
_cell.length_c   1.000
_cell.angle_alpha   90.00
_cell.angle_beta   90.00
_cell.angle_gamma   90.00
#
_symmetry.space_group_name_H-M   'P 1'
#
loop_
_entity.id
_entity.type
_entity.pdbx_description
1 polymer ?
#
loop_
_entity_poly.entity_id
_entity_poly.type
_entity_poly.pdbx_seq_one_letter_code
_entity_poly.pdbx_strand_id
1 'polypeptide(L)'
;MTAPPNNPLNLRPRKTMTYTYKTRALNMTPSKTPPVPLRDFERISQSILGILIAENANITASCLFFGIIGESILNRHYKLKARAVVGTAAFNLTGAEAIAFATPEEDFVAIDKTNFHCWVEANGWFLDFSSLVFPEIVASLGHQPCPRLMFQKPLSKSALSLLELQSQGAFYCLPNDMLTLEKIAGFRSLQAYVDLIDICTNWYRKPSKPMAQIGLEDQHGNAKPAFLSSKKFKGVW
;
A
#
# COMPACT_ATOMS: atom_id res chain seq x y z
N MET A 1 -13.75 -44.05 31.08
CA MET A 1 -12.71 -43.32 30.32
C MET A 1 -13.22 -41.92 30.07
N THR A 2 -12.85 -40.98 30.94
CA THR A 2 -13.29 -39.58 30.90
C THR A 2 -12.12 -38.73 30.41
N ALA A 3 -12.37 -37.91 29.38
CA ALA A 3 -11.40 -36.99 28.81
C ALA A 3 -11.05 -35.86 29.81
N PRO A 4 -9.81 -35.32 29.81
CA PRO A 4 -9.42 -34.28 30.74
C PRO A 4 -9.97 -32.90 30.30
N PRO A 5 -10.18 -31.97 31.25
CA PRO A 5 -10.77 -30.67 30.95
C PRO A 5 -9.77 -29.74 30.24
N ASN A 6 -10.26 -29.07 29.19
CA ASN A 6 -9.56 -28.02 28.47
C ASN A 6 -9.25 -26.84 29.40
N ASN A 7 -7.96 -26.56 29.58
CA ASN A 7 -7.45 -25.37 30.24
C ASN A 7 -7.57 -24.18 29.25
N PRO A 8 -8.27 -23.07 29.57
CA PRO A 8 -8.33 -21.94 28.67
C PRO A 8 -6.96 -21.27 28.56
N LEU A 9 -6.40 -21.29 27.34
CA LEU A 9 -5.21 -20.54 26.98
C LEU A 9 -5.42 -19.06 27.30
N ASN A 10 -4.67 -18.58 28.29
CA ASN A 10 -4.65 -17.22 28.76
C ASN A 10 -3.99 -16.32 27.68
N LEU A 11 -4.77 -15.85 26.71
CA LEU A 11 -4.32 -14.93 25.68
C LEU A 11 -4.30 -13.50 26.23
N ARG A 12 -3.12 -13.09 26.74
CA ARG A 12 -2.86 -11.67 27.02
C ARG A 12 -2.84 -10.88 25.70
N PRO A 13 -3.35 -9.64 25.68
CA PRO A 13 -3.41 -8.83 24.46
C PRO A 13 -2.01 -8.43 23.94
N ARG A 14 -1.86 -8.38 22.61
CA ARG A 14 -0.68 -8.00 21.80
C ARG A 14 -0.16 -6.56 22.00
N LYS A 15 -0.16 -6.01 23.22
CA LYS A 15 0.32 -4.64 23.50
C LYS A 15 1.81 -4.41 23.15
N THR A 16 2.64 -5.45 23.21
CA THR A 16 4.11 -5.33 23.07
C THR A 16 4.58 -5.03 21.63
N MET A 17 3.90 -5.58 20.61
CA MET A 17 4.30 -5.41 19.20
C MET A 17 3.95 -4.00 18.69
N THR A 18 2.74 -3.52 18.97
CA THR A 18 2.28 -2.17 18.60
C THR A 18 3.15 -1.08 19.22
N TYR A 19 3.55 -1.25 20.49
CA TYR A 19 4.42 -0.30 21.17
C TYR A 19 5.80 -0.25 20.52
N THR A 20 6.45 -1.39 20.27
CA THR A 20 7.82 -1.46 19.72
C THR A 20 7.96 -0.84 18.32
N TYR A 21 7.00 -1.10 17.43
CA TYR A 21 7.00 -0.45 16.10
C TYR A 21 6.85 1.07 16.22
N LYS A 22 5.94 1.54 17.08
CA LYS A 22 5.75 2.99 17.27
C LYS A 22 6.95 3.64 17.93
N THR A 23 7.62 2.98 18.88
CA THR A 23 8.90 3.47 19.40
C THR A 23 9.92 3.60 18.28
N ARG A 24 10.02 2.63 17.36
CA ARG A 24 10.94 2.70 16.21
C ARG A 24 10.57 3.82 15.24
N ALA A 25 9.29 3.97 14.89
CA ALA A 25 8.81 5.02 13.99
C ALA A 25 8.94 6.43 14.60
N LEU A 26 8.71 6.58 15.91
CA LEU A 26 8.91 7.82 16.66
C LEU A 26 10.39 8.15 16.87
N ASN A 27 11.26 7.13 17.00
CA ASN A 27 12.70 7.30 17.16
C ASN A 27 13.44 7.51 15.83
N MET A 28 12.81 7.24 14.68
CA MET A 28 13.36 7.64 13.39
C MET A 28 13.14 9.14 13.21
N THR A 29 14.22 9.91 13.06
CA THR A 29 14.11 11.29 12.58
C THR A 29 13.74 11.23 11.10
N PRO A 30 12.50 11.55 10.70
CA PRO A 30 12.13 11.49 9.29
C PRO A 30 12.94 12.53 8.51
N SER A 31 13.20 12.25 7.23
CA SER A 31 13.67 13.29 6.33
C SER A 31 12.74 14.52 6.44
N LYS A 32 13.32 15.72 6.55
CA LYS A 32 12.55 16.97 6.66
C LYS A 32 11.62 17.21 5.46
N THR A 33 11.96 16.65 4.30
CA THR A 33 11.18 16.76 3.07
C THR A 33 10.64 15.40 2.62
N PRO A 34 9.47 15.36 1.96
CA PRO A 34 8.96 14.16 1.34
C PRO A 34 9.99 13.56 0.35
N PRO A 35 10.22 12.24 0.36
CA PRO A 35 11.23 11.61 -0.48
C PRO A 35 10.89 11.59 -1.97
N VAL A 36 9.62 11.75 -2.35
CA VAL A 36 9.16 11.67 -3.75
C VAL A 36 8.32 12.90 -4.11
N PRO A 37 8.70 13.70 -5.13
CA PRO A 37 7.86 14.82 -5.59
C PRO A 37 6.51 14.36 -6.16
N LEU A 38 5.50 15.23 -6.14
CA LEU A 38 4.14 14.90 -6.61
C LEU A 38 4.10 14.34 -8.04
N ARG A 39 4.84 14.94 -8.98
CA ARG A 39 4.89 14.48 -10.38
C ARG A 39 5.49 13.08 -10.51
N ASP A 40 6.51 12.81 -9.71
CA ASP A 40 7.23 11.54 -9.68
C ASP A 40 6.34 10.46 -9.06
N PHE A 41 5.66 10.77 -7.95
CA PHE A 41 4.69 9.90 -7.29
C PHE A 41 3.51 9.59 -8.21
N GLU A 42 2.94 10.60 -8.85
CA GLU A 42 1.88 10.45 -9.85
C GLU A 42 2.31 9.50 -10.96
N ARG A 43 3.49 9.71 -11.54
CA ARG A 43 3.98 8.88 -12.64
C ARG A 43 4.22 7.43 -12.20
N ILE A 44 4.71 7.20 -10.98
CA ILE A 44 4.85 5.84 -10.42
C ILE A 44 3.48 5.18 -10.34
N SER A 45 2.52 5.81 -9.67
CA SER A 45 1.16 5.28 -9.55
C SER A 45 0.48 5.05 -10.90
N GLN A 46 0.65 5.96 -11.86
CA GLN A 46 0.07 5.84 -13.21
C GLN A 46 0.69 4.69 -14.00
N SER A 47 2.00 4.47 -13.87
CA SER A 47 2.69 3.37 -14.57
C SER A 47 2.24 2.02 -14.04
N ILE A 48 2.09 1.89 -12.72
CA ILE A 48 1.58 0.67 -12.07
C ILE A 48 0.13 0.43 -12.49
N LEU A 49 -0.72 1.46 -12.39
CA LEU A 49 -2.12 1.35 -12.78
C LEU A 49 -2.30 1.02 -14.27
N GLY A 50 -1.43 1.55 -15.14
CA GLY A 50 -1.40 1.25 -16.56
C GLY A 50 -1.20 -0.24 -16.86
N ILE A 51 -0.25 -0.87 -16.16
CA ILE A 51 -0.02 -2.32 -16.23
C ILE A 51 -1.24 -3.09 -15.72
N LEU A 52 -1.80 -2.70 -14.57
CA LEU A 52 -2.96 -3.35 -13.99
C LEU A 52 -4.20 -3.32 -14.91
N ILE A 53 -4.42 -2.19 -15.59
CA ILE A 53 -5.51 -2.05 -16.56
C ILE A 53 -5.27 -2.96 -17.76
N ALA A 54 -4.06 -3.01 -18.30
CA ALA A 54 -3.72 -3.89 -19.43
C ALA A 54 -3.93 -5.38 -19.10
N GLU A 55 -3.68 -5.77 -17.85
CA GLU A 55 -3.93 -7.12 -17.35
C GLU A 55 -5.37 -7.40 -16.91
N ASN A 56 -6.30 -6.44 -17.08
CA ASN A 56 -7.68 -6.53 -16.59
C ASN A 56 -7.77 -6.86 -15.09
N ALA A 57 -6.81 -6.38 -14.29
CA ALA A 57 -6.74 -6.66 -12.86
C ALA A 57 -7.84 -5.90 -12.09
N ASN A 58 -8.28 -6.47 -10.96
CA ASN A 58 -9.12 -5.75 -10.02
C ASN A 58 -8.28 -4.69 -9.27
N ILE A 59 -8.37 -3.44 -9.72
CA ILE A 59 -7.55 -2.33 -9.19
C ILE A 59 -7.84 -2.03 -7.71
N THR A 60 -9.04 -2.31 -7.19
CA THR A 60 -9.38 -2.07 -5.77
C THR A 60 -8.78 -3.12 -4.84
N ALA A 61 -8.35 -4.27 -5.37
CA ALA A 61 -7.69 -5.35 -4.64
C ALA A 61 -6.19 -5.47 -4.95
N SER A 62 -5.58 -4.45 -5.57
CA SER A 62 -4.21 -4.51 -6.12
C SER A 62 -3.15 -3.84 -5.25
N CYS A 63 -3.35 -3.71 -3.93
CA CYS A 63 -2.42 -3.00 -3.04
C CYS A 63 -0.99 -3.57 -3.10
N LEU A 64 -0.82 -4.89 -3.22
CA LEU A 64 0.49 -5.54 -3.34
C LEU A 64 1.25 -5.09 -4.59
N PHE A 65 0.59 -4.95 -5.74
CA PHE A 65 1.22 -4.44 -6.96
C PHE A 65 1.72 -3.01 -6.77
N PHE A 66 0.89 -2.13 -6.19
CA PHE A 66 1.30 -0.76 -5.88
C PHE A 66 2.48 -0.69 -4.92
N GLY A 67 2.46 -1.48 -3.84
CA GLY A 67 3.53 -1.52 -2.85
C GLY A 67 4.83 -2.07 -3.42
N ILE A 68 4.81 -3.27 -4.03
CA ILE A 68 6.02 -3.98 -4.45
C ILE A 68 6.67 -3.33 -5.68
N ILE A 69 5.87 -2.91 -6.67
CA ILE A 69 6.42 -2.19 -7.84
C ILE A 69 6.89 -0.79 -7.42
N GLY A 70 6.14 -0.12 -6.55
CA GLY A 70 6.56 1.16 -5.96
C GLY A 70 7.91 1.05 -5.26
N GLU A 71 8.09 0.05 -4.40
CA GLU A 71 9.38 -0.27 -3.77
C GLU A 71 10.49 -0.45 -4.81
N SER A 72 10.26 -1.30 -5.83
CA SER A 72 11.24 -1.58 -6.88
C SER A 72 11.67 -0.31 -7.64
N ILE A 73 10.71 0.54 -8.01
CA ILE A 73 10.99 1.81 -8.70
C ILE A 73 11.79 2.76 -7.80
N LEU A 74 11.40 2.92 -6.53
CA LEU A 74 12.10 3.77 -5.58
C LEU A 74 13.55 3.29 -5.35
N ASN A 75 13.75 2.00 -5.16
CA ASN A 75 15.08 1.41 -4.98
C ASN A 75 15.94 1.59 -6.25
N ARG A 76 15.40 1.31 -7.44
CA ARG A 76 16.17 1.36 -8.69
C ARG A 76 16.47 2.78 -9.16
N HIS A 77 15.44 3.62 -9.23
CA HIS A 77 15.53 4.94 -9.89
C HIS A 77 15.85 6.06 -8.91
N TYR A 78 15.41 5.96 -7.65
CA TYR A 78 15.60 7.00 -6.64
C TYR A 78 16.67 6.66 -5.61
N LYS A 79 17.16 5.41 -5.58
CA LYS A 79 18.16 4.93 -4.61
C LYS A 79 17.71 5.15 -3.16
N LEU A 80 16.40 5.18 -2.94
CA LEU A 80 15.82 5.17 -1.61
C LEU A 80 15.97 3.74 -1.07
N LYS A 81 16.22 3.57 0.23
CA LYS A 81 16.13 2.23 0.87
C LYS A 81 14.67 1.94 1.20
N ALA A 82 13.87 1.78 0.16
CA ALA A 82 12.43 1.57 0.27
C ALA A 82 12.12 0.09 0.56
N ARG A 83 11.03 -0.15 1.30
CA ARG A 83 10.51 -1.49 1.61
C ARG A 83 9.00 -1.50 1.46
N ALA A 84 8.44 -2.47 0.75
CA ALA A 84 7.01 -2.76 0.79
C ALA A 84 6.65 -3.40 2.13
N VAL A 85 5.55 -2.95 2.72
CA VAL A 85 5.11 -3.33 4.05
C VAL A 85 3.66 -3.72 4.01
N VAL A 86 3.32 -4.83 4.65
CA VAL A 86 1.96 -5.34 4.75
C VAL A 86 1.50 -5.29 6.21
N GLY A 87 0.26 -4.86 6.42
CA GLY A 87 -0.35 -4.83 7.74
C GLY A 87 -1.71 -4.16 7.74
N THR A 88 -2.11 -3.62 8.89
CA THR A 88 -3.32 -2.79 8.98
C THR A 88 -3.00 -1.38 8.51
N ALA A 89 -3.84 -0.84 7.64
CA ALA A 89 -3.90 0.57 7.37
C ALA A 89 -5.34 1.07 7.47
N ALA A 90 -5.52 2.27 7.99
CA ALA A 90 -6.82 2.94 7.99
C ALA A 90 -6.64 4.43 7.73
N PHE A 91 -7.63 5.03 7.06
CA PHE A 91 -7.56 6.39 6.56
C PHE A 91 -8.90 7.09 6.72
N ASN A 92 -8.89 8.31 7.23
CA ASN A 92 -10.04 9.20 7.11
C ASN A 92 -9.94 9.99 5.79
N LEU A 93 -10.60 9.50 4.74
CA LEU A 93 -10.55 10.09 3.40
C LEU A 93 -11.74 11.03 3.11
N THR A 94 -12.88 10.79 3.75
CA THR A 94 -14.13 11.50 3.48
C THR A 94 -14.40 12.63 4.49
N GLY A 95 -13.71 12.65 5.62
CA GLY A 95 -13.96 13.54 6.75
C GLY A 95 -15.07 13.06 7.69
N ALA A 96 -15.86 12.07 7.29
CA ALA A 96 -16.98 11.53 8.06
C ALA A 96 -16.65 10.19 8.71
N GLU A 97 -16.11 9.25 7.91
CA GLU A 97 -15.83 7.89 8.34
C GLU A 97 -14.43 7.46 7.89
N ALA A 98 -13.76 6.69 8.74
CA ALA A 98 -12.49 6.07 8.40
C ALA A 98 -12.71 4.76 7.64
N ILE A 99 -11.93 4.57 6.58
CA ILE A 99 -11.86 3.29 5.86
C ILE A 99 -10.69 2.52 6.45
N ALA A 100 -10.95 1.29 6.90
CA ALA A 100 -9.95 0.41 7.46
C ALA A 100 -9.79 -0.85 6.61
N PHE A 101 -8.54 -1.17 6.27
CA PHE A 101 -8.17 -2.43 5.63
C PHE A 101 -7.81 -3.44 6.72
N ALA A 102 -8.85 -4.03 7.31
CA ALA A 102 -8.73 -4.95 8.42
C ALA A 102 -10.03 -5.72 8.69
N THR A 103 -9.93 -6.76 9.52
CA THR A 103 -11.07 -7.58 9.95
C THR A 103 -11.66 -6.99 11.23
N PRO A 104 -12.97 -6.69 11.26
CA PRO A 104 -13.63 -6.31 12.50
C PRO A 104 -13.68 -7.52 13.44
N GLU A 105 -13.13 -7.37 14.65
CA GLU A 105 -13.42 -8.22 15.81
C GLU A 105 -14.11 -7.37 16.89
N GLU A 106 -14.85 -7.98 17.82
CA GLU A 106 -15.80 -7.30 18.72
C GLU A 106 -15.25 -6.02 19.37
N ASP A 107 -14.05 -6.10 19.97
CA ASP A 107 -13.43 -4.99 20.72
C ASP A 107 -12.13 -4.47 20.07
N PHE A 108 -11.69 -5.06 18.95
CA PHE A 108 -10.45 -4.69 18.29
C PHE A 108 -10.45 -5.04 16.81
N VAL A 109 -9.49 -4.48 16.09
CA VAL A 109 -9.33 -4.73 14.67
C VAL A 109 -8.22 -5.75 14.46
N ALA A 110 -8.56 -6.89 13.86
CA ALA A 110 -7.63 -7.96 13.54
C ALA A 110 -7.15 -7.87 12.09
N ILE A 111 -6.03 -8.55 11.81
CA ILE A 111 -5.56 -8.75 10.44
C ILE A 111 -5.71 -10.23 10.15
N ASP A 112 -6.48 -10.56 9.13
CA ASP A 112 -6.46 -11.90 8.55
C ASP A 112 -5.72 -11.92 7.20
N LYS A 113 -5.65 -13.10 6.59
CA LYS A 113 -4.93 -13.29 5.31
C LYS A 113 -5.56 -12.53 4.13
N THR A 114 -6.75 -11.98 4.29
CA THR A 114 -7.56 -11.35 3.23
C THR A 114 -7.76 -9.86 3.43
N ASN A 115 -7.78 -9.38 4.67
CA ASN A 115 -8.03 -8.00 5.04
C ASN A 115 -6.74 -7.34 5.51
N PHE A 116 -5.90 -6.98 4.54
CA PHE A 116 -4.64 -6.29 4.75
C PHE A 116 -4.46 -5.18 3.73
N HIS A 117 -3.54 -4.26 4.03
CA HIS A 117 -3.07 -3.28 3.07
C HIS A 117 -1.56 -3.38 2.85
N CYS A 118 -1.11 -2.95 1.68
CA CYS A 118 0.31 -2.87 1.34
C CYS A 118 0.68 -1.43 0.99
N TRP A 119 1.73 -0.91 1.65
CA TRP A 119 2.30 0.42 1.41
C TRP A 119 3.81 0.33 1.27
N VAL A 120 4.48 1.46 1.04
CA VAL A 120 5.95 1.55 0.99
C VAL A 120 6.45 2.45 2.11
N GLU A 121 7.49 2.00 2.81
CA GLU A 121 8.22 2.79 3.78
C GLU A 121 9.58 3.19 3.23
N ALA A 122 9.93 4.48 3.30
CA ALA A 122 11.24 4.97 2.92
C ALA A 122 11.62 6.21 3.75
N ASN A 123 12.82 6.22 4.36
CA ASN A 123 13.35 7.36 5.13
C ASN A 123 12.40 7.92 6.22
N GLY A 124 11.61 7.04 6.86
CA GLY A 124 10.62 7.43 7.88
C GLY A 124 9.29 7.94 7.31
N TRP A 125 9.05 7.78 6.01
CA TRP A 125 7.80 8.16 5.34
C TRP A 125 6.96 6.94 4.98
N PHE A 126 5.65 7.10 5.09
CA PHE A 126 4.61 6.23 4.56
C PHE A 126 4.25 6.71 3.16
N LEU A 127 4.34 5.85 2.16
CA LEU A 127 3.98 6.14 0.77
C LEU A 127 2.96 5.09 0.31
N ASP A 128 1.82 5.57 -0.17
CA ASP A 128 0.79 4.67 -0.69
C ASP A 128 0.44 5.04 -2.13
N PHE A 129 1.11 4.38 -3.07
CA PHE A 129 0.87 4.59 -4.49
C PHE A 129 -0.53 4.17 -4.94
N SER A 130 -1.23 3.34 -4.16
CA SER A 130 -2.63 2.99 -4.39
C SER A 130 -3.59 4.13 -4.03
N SER A 131 -3.10 5.23 -3.44
CA SER A 131 -3.91 6.44 -3.27
C SER A 131 -4.41 7.01 -4.61
N LEU A 132 -3.77 6.65 -5.73
CA LEU A 132 -4.28 6.95 -7.07
C LEU A 132 -5.59 6.23 -7.38
N VAL A 133 -6.04 5.24 -6.61
CA VAL A 133 -7.32 4.53 -6.82
C VAL A 133 -8.22 4.53 -5.58
N PHE A 134 -7.89 5.33 -4.56
CA PHE A 134 -8.74 5.51 -3.37
C PHE A 134 -10.19 5.91 -3.70
N PRO A 135 -10.47 6.86 -4.61
CA PRO A 135 -11.84 7.18 -4.99
C PRO A 135 -12.64 5.96 -5.45
N GLU A 136 -12.03 5.07 -6.24
CA GLU A 136 -12.64 3.83 -6.71
C GLU A 136 -12.82 2.80 -5.58
N ILE A 137 -11.85 2.70 -4.67
CA ILE A 137 -11.97 1.84 -3.48
C ILE A 137 -13.14 2.31 -2.62
N VAL A 138 -13.20 3.60 -2.29
CA VAL A 138 -14.29 4.20 -1.50
C VAL A 138 -15.65 3.98 -2.17
N ALA A 139 -15.72 4.19 -3.49
CA ALA A 139 -16.93 3.94 -4.26
C ALA A 139 -17.37 2.47 -4.22
N SER A 140 -16.42 1.53 -4.31
CA SER A 140 -16.71 0.09 -4.26
C SER A 140 -17.26 -0.37 -2.91
N LEU A 141 -17.04 0.41 -1.85
CA LEU A 141 -17.61 0.20 -0.52
C LEU A 141 -19.00 0.83 -0.34
N GLY A 142 -19.56 1.45 -1.39
CA GLY A 142 -20.88 2.09 -1.36
C GLY A 142 -20.89 3.53 -0.85
N HIS A 143 -19.72 4.14 -0.62
CA HIS A 143 -19.60 5.52 -0.17
C HIS A 143 -19.34 6.48 -1.34
N GLN A 144 -19.53 7.79 -1.10
CA GLN A 144 -19.17 8.80 -2.09
C GLN A 144 -17.65 8.82 -2.32
N PRO A 145 -17.17 8.83 -3.59
CA PRO A 145 -15.74 8.82 -3.89
C PRO A 145 -15.00 9.97 -3.20
N CYS A 146 -13.89 9.68 -2.53
CA CYS A 146 -13.03 10.72 -1.98
C CYS A 146 -12.28 11.48 -3.08
N PRO A 147 -11.66 12.63 -2.78
CA PRO A 147 -10.68 13.26 -3.67
C PRO A 147 -9.49 12.33 -3.99
N ARG A 148 -8.97 12.44 -5.23
CA ARG A 148 -7.74 11.74 -5.64
C ARG A 148 -6.52 12.57 -5.27
N LEU A 149 -5.95 12.34 -4.10
CA LEU A 149 -4.78 13.07 -3.58
C LEU A 149 -3.61 12.11 -3.29
N MET A 150 -2.38 12.63 -3.40
CA MET A 150 -1.17 11.88 -3.10
C MET A 150 -1.11 11.57 -1.61
N PHE A 151 -0.91 10.29 -1.26
CA PHE A 151 -0.73 9.87 0.13
C PHE A 151 0.75 9.57 0.41
N GLN A 152 1.45 10.58 0.92
CA GLN A 152 2.85 10.48 1.36
C GLN A 152 3.02 11.32 2.63
N LYS A 153 3.17 10.67 3.78
CA LYS A 153 3.19 11.34 5.09
C LYS A 153 4.29 10.77 5.99
N PRO A 154 4.86 11.55 6.93
CA PRO A 154 5.81 11.00 7.90
C PRO A 154 5.12 9.90 8.73
N LEU A 155 5.80 8.78 8.97
CA LEU A 155 5.27 7.71 9.82
C LEU A 155 4.98 8.18 11.25
N SER A 156 5.75 9.16 11.74
CA SER A 156 5.53 9.81 13.04
C SER A 156 4.21 10.57 13.14
N LYS A 157 3.51 10.81 12.03
CA LYS A 157 2.16 11.40 11.98
C LYS A 157 1.04 10.35 11.97
N SER A 158 1.36 9.06 12.02
CA SER A 158 0.35 8.02 12.15
C SER A 158 -0.33 8.09 13.51
N ALA A 159 -1.65 8.00 13.51
CA ALA A 159 -2.50 7.96 14.70
C ALA A 159 -2.11 6.81 15.65
N LEU A 160 -2.35 6.98 16.95
CA LEU A 160 -2.07 5.94 17.94
C LEU A 160 -3.11 4.80 17.90
N SER A 161 -4.34 5.12 17.54
CA SER A 161 -5.47 4.20 17.43
C SER A 161 -6.42 4.60 16.30
N LEU A 162 -7.38 3.73 15.96
CA LEU A 162 -8.43 4.05 14.99
C LEU A 162 -9.36 5.17 15.48
N LEU A 163 -9.52 5.33 16.80
CA LEU A 163 -10.35 6.38 17.41
C LEU A 163 -9.83 7.80 17.13
N GLU A 164 -8.55 7.93 16.80
CA GLU A 164 -7.91 9.21 16.51
C GLU A 164 -8.05 9.64 15.03
N LEU A 165 -8.73 8.83 14.20
CA LEU A 165 -8.95 9.13 12.78
C LEU A 165 -10.11 10.12 12.55
N GLN A 166 -10.09 11.24 13.27
CA GLN A 166 -11.19 12.23 13.27
C GLN A 166 -11.05 13.29 12.18
N SER A 167 -9.83 13.66 11.81
CA SER A 167 -9.58 14.68 10.79
C SER A 167 -9.35 14.06 9.42
N GLN A 168 -9.84 14.72 8.37
CA GLN A 168 -9.54 14.33 6.99
C GLN A 168 -8.01 14.24 6.75
N GLY A 169 -7.59 13.19 6.07
CA GLY A 169 -6.18 12.86 5.85
C GLY A 169 -5.47 12.20 7.04
N ALA A 170 -6.13 12.04 8.21
CA ALA A 170 -5.58 11.24 9.29
C ALA A 170 -5.43 9.78 8.84
N PHE A 171 -4.39 9.11 9.36
CA PHE A 171 -4.13 7.72 9.04
C PHE A 171 -3.54 6.96 10.20
N TYR A 172 -3.84 5.67 10.23
CA TYR A 172 -3.31 4.70 11.16
C TYR A 172 -2.60 3.62 10.34
N CYS A 173 -1.42 3.21 10.78
CA CYS A 173 -0.73 2.06 10.20
C CYS A 173 -0.10 1.20 11.30
N LEU A 174 -0.17 -0.12 11.11
CA LEU A 174 0.48 -1.11 11.95
C LEU A 174 1.05 -2.22 11.04
N PRO A 175 2.38 -2.26 10.82
CA PRO A 175 3.00 -3.34 10.08
C PRO A 175 2.80 -4.69 10.74
N ASN A 176 2.81 -5.73 9.92
CA ASN A 176 2.90 -7.11 10.35
C ASN A 176 4.06 -7.76 9.58
N ASP A 177 5.23 -7.88 10.21
CA ASP A 177 6.44 -8.35 9.52
C ASP A 177 6.30 -9.81 9.03
N MET A 178 5.62 -10.68 9.79
CA MET A 178 5.37 -12.05 9.36
C MET A 178 4.47 -12.11 8.12
N LEU A 179 3.38 -11.32 8.13
CA LEU A 179 2.48 -11.23 6.97
C LEU A 179 3.17 -10.56 5.78
N THR A 180 4.03 -9.57 6.03
CA THR A 180 4.86 -8.93 5.01
C THR A 180 5.74 -9.96 4.31
N LEU A 181 6.46 -10.79 5.07
CA LEU A 181 7.28 -11.86 4.52
C LEU A 181 6.42 -12.86 3.73
N GLU A 182 5.32 -13.36 4.30
CA GLU A 182 4.42 -14.31 3.64
C GLU A 182 3.89 -13.76 2.30
N LYS A 183 3.32 -12.55 2.31
CA LYS A 183 2.68 -11.96 1.12
C LYS A 183 3.68 -11.56 0.05
N ILE A 184 4.81 -10.98 0.42
CA ILE A 184 5.84 -10.61 -0.56
C ILE A 184 6.50 -11.86 -1.16
N ALA A 185 6.78 -12.89 -0.36
CA ALA A 185 7.33 -14.15 -0.87
C ALA A 185 6.34 -14.84 -1.81
N GLY A 186 5.07 -14.96 -1.43
CA GLY A 186 4.04 -15.54 -2.28
C GLY A 186 3.79 -14.74 -3.57
N PHE A 187 3.89 -13.41 -3.51
CA PHE A 187 3.82 -12.57 -4.71
C PHE A 187 5.00 -12.84 -5.66
N ARG A 188 6.22 -12.93 -5.11
CA ARG A 188 7.45 -13.17 -5.87
C ARG A 188 7.65 -14.62 -6.31
N SER A 189 6.87 -15.57 -5.80
CA SER A 189 6.92 -16.96 -6.28
C SER A 189 6.19 -17.18 -7.61
N LEU A 190 5.39 -16.20 -8.05
CA LEU A 190 4.68 -16.26 -9.32
C LEU A 190 5.50 -15.56 -10.41
N GLN A 191 6.02 -16.31 -11.37
CA GLN A 191 6.91 -15.77 -12.41
C GLN A 191 6.27 -14.61 -13.17
N ALA A 192 5.00 -14.73 -13.55
CA ALA A 192 4.26 -13.66 -14.22
C ALA A 192 4.27 -12.35 -13.41
N TYR A 193 4.20 -12.41 -12.08
CA TYR A 193 4.23 -11.22 -11.24
C TYR A 193 5.63 -10.62 -11.12
N VAL A 194 6.66 -11.46 -11.11
CA VAL A 194 8.06 -11.02 -11.21
C VAL A 194 8.29 -10.28 -12.53
N ASP A 195 7.80 -10.84 -13.64
CA ASP A 195 7.91 -10.22 -14.96
C ASP A 195 7.20 -8.86 -14.98
N LEU A 196 5.99 -8.73 -14.38
CA LEU A 196 5.30 -7.45 -14.28
C LEU A 196 6.06 -6.41 -13.42
N ILE A 197 6.72 -6.84 -12.33
CA ILE A 197 7.58 -5.95 -11.54
C ILE A 197 8.72 -5.44 -12.44
N ASP A 198 9.41 -6.32 -13.13
CA ASP A 198 10.56 -5.98 -13.96
C ASP A 198 10.16 -5.11 -15.15
N ILE A 199 9.08 -5.47 -15.85
CA ILE A 199 8.53 -4.69 -16.96
C ILE A 199 8.19 -3.27 -16.48
N CYS A 200 7.40 -3.12 -15.42
CA CYS A 200 7.00 -1.79 -14.95
C CYS A 200 8.21 -0.97 -14.47
N THR A 201 9.13 -1.61 -13.74
CA THR A 201 10.35 -0.98 -13.24
C THR A 201 11.29 -0.54 -14.38
N ASN A 202 11.42 -1.37 -15.43
CA ASN A 202 12.24 -1.08 -16.62
C ASN A 202 11.57 -0.08 -17.55
N TRP A 203 10.25 -0.04 -17.60
CA TRP A 203 9.49 0.91 -18.41
C TRP A 203 9.50 2.31 -17.78
N TYR A 204 9.43 2.39 -16.45
CA TYR A 204 9.40 3.65 -15.72
C TYR A 204 10.56 4.59 -16.09
N ARG A 205 10.22 5.86 -16.31
CA ARG A 205 11.19 6.96 -16.49
C ARG A 205 10.78 8.15 -15.62
N LYS A 206 11.72 8.70 -14.86
CA LYS A 206 11.48 9.94 -14.09
C LYS A 206 10.97 11.07 -14.99
N PRO A 207 10.02 11.91 -14.53
CA PRO A 207 9.64 13.14 -15.23
C PRO A 207 10.86 14.02 -15.55
N SER A 208 10.89 14.71 -16.69
CA SER A 208 9.89 14.79 -17.76
C SER A 208 10.07 13.77 -18.90
N LYS A 209 11.00 12.80 -18.76
CA LYS A 209 11.36 11.88 -19.85
C LYS A 209 10.12 11.19 -20.45
N PRO A 210 10.01 11.05 -21.78
CA PRO A 210 8.86 10.40 -22.39
C PRO A 210 8.77 8.93 -21.98
N MET A 211 7.54 8.42 -21.89
CA MET A 211 7.24 7.01 -21.71
C MET A 211 6.26 6.61 -22.80
N ALA A 212 6.74 5.84 -23.79
CA ALA A 212 5.90 5.28 -24.84
C ALA A 212 5.04 4.14 -24.27
N GLN A 213 3.98 3.79 -24.99
CA GLN A 213 3.23 2.56 -24.73
C GLN A 213 4.15 1.34 -24.90
N ILE A 214 3.92 0.30 -24.11
CA ILE A 214 4.61 -1.00 -24.24
C ILE A 214 3.59 -2.11 -24.50
N GLY A 215 4.02 -3.22 -25.09
CA GLY A 215 3.24 -4.46 -25.17
C GLY A 215 3.56 -5.35 -23.97
N LEU A 216 2.53 -5.87 -23.31
CA LEU A 216 2.61 -6.97 -22.36
C LEU A 216 2.26 -8.25 -23.10
N GLU A 217 3.27 -9.04 -23.42
CA GLU A 217 3.11 -10.32 -24.11
C GLU A 217 2.81 -11.42 -23.10
N ASP A 218 1.72 -12.17 -23.31
CA ASP A 218 1.44 -13.36 -22.53
C ASP A 218 2.27 -14.57 -23.01
N GLN A 219 2.18 -15.67 -22.28
CA GLN A 219 2.87 -16.93 -22.61
C GLN A 219 2.44 -17.56 -23.96
N HIS A 220 1.41 -17.02 -24.60
CA HIS A 220 0.90 -17.46 -25.90
C HIS A 220 1.29 -16.49 -27.04
N GLY A 221 2.08 -15.46 -26.76
CA GLY A 221 2.52 -14.46 -27.74
C GLY A 221 1.49 -13.35 -27.99
N ASN A 222 0.41 -13.27 -27.20
CA ASN A 222 -0.57 -12.19 -27.36
C ASN A 222 -0.11 -10.95 -26.60
N ALA A 223 0.16 -9.86 -27.33
CA ALA A 223 0.56 -8.59 -26.73
C ALA A 223 -0.65 -7.70 -26.43
N LYS A 224 -0.79 -7.28 -25.17
CA LYS A 224 -1.75 -6.25 -24.74
C LYS A 224 -1.06 -4.91 -24.53
N PRO A 225 -1.63 -3.79 -24.98
CA PRO A 225 -1.00 -2.49 -24.80
C PRO A 225 -1.11 -1.99 -23.35
N ALA A 226 0.01 -1.73 -22.70
CA ALA A 226 0.07 -0.98 -21.44
C ALA A 226 0.50 0.47 -21.69
N PHE A 227 -0.30 1.40 -21.16
CA PHE A 227 -0.14 2.84 -21.31
C PHE A 227 -0.15 3.53 -19.96
N LEU A 228 0.46 4.72 -19.88
CA LEU A 228 0.43 5.52 -18.67
C LEU A 228 -1.02 5.94 -18.38
N SER A 229 -1.58 5.54 -17.23
CA SER A 229 -2.95 5.91 -16.84
C SER A 229 -3.15 7.43 -16.91
N SER A 230 -4.32 7.87 -17.41
CA SER A 230 -4.69 9.28 -17.48
C SER A 230 -5.14 9.87 -16.13
N LYS A 231 -5.29 9.05 -15.08
CA LYS A 231 -5.70 9.51 -13.75
C LYS A 231 -4.61 10.38 -13.13
N LYS A 232 -5.00 11.52 -12.55
CA LYS A 232 -4.08 12.49 -11.93
C LYS A 232 -4.45 12.80 -10.49
N PHE A 233 -3.44 13.08 -9.68
CA PHE A 233 -3.64 13.64 -8.35
C PHE A 233 -4.03 15.11 -8.46
N LYS A 234 -4.99 15.53 -7.63
CA LYS A 234 -5.44 16.93 -7.52
C LYS A 234 -4.68 17.72 -6.44
N GLY A 235 -3.80 17.07 -5.70
CA GLY A 235 -3.10 17.63 -4.54
C GLY A 235 -2.53 16.54 -3.64
N VAL A 236 -2.37 16.86 -2.35
CA VAL A 236 -1.75 16.01 -1.33
C VAL A 236 -2.67 15.89 -0.12
N TRP A 237 -2.69 14.71 0.53
CA TRP A 237 -3.36 14.48 1.82
C TRP A 237 -2.57 14.99 3.02
#